data_AF-A0A6P1YFB6-F1
#
_entry.id   AF-A0A6P1YFB6-F1
#
_cell.length_a   1.000
_cell.length_b   1.000
_cell.length_c   1.000
_cell.angle_alpha   90.00
_cell.angle_beta   90.00
_cell.angle_gamma   90.00
#
_symmetry.space_group_name_H-M   'P 1'
#
loop_
_entity.id
_entity.type
_entity.pdbx_description
1 polymer ?
#
loop_
_entity_poly.entity_id
_entity_poly.type
_entity_poly.pdbx_seq_one_letter_code
_entity_poly.pdbx_strand_id
1 'polypeptide(L)'
;MIKKRPEKQQKSENIKEVVQQSQIETVFNQEKIIANCEQNLNNVTNKTASILDKFENCKSIGKSRDIGKGAAALSLVNSKNGMRVTLGAEVYRRINSPDKIQIAFSADEIAVFKSLPENKNYFRPRITGKVKKAIIYSADLVREITNKYGLEFNNRVSYSFYDVRYITENGITIALVKVKK
;
A
#
# COMPACT_ATOMS: atom_id res chain seq x y z
N MET A 1 11.09 58.68 -44.19
CA MET A 1 12.22 59.37 -43.50
C MET A 1 11.78 59.71 -42.07
N ILE A 2 12.47 59.22 -41.04
CA ILE A 2 12.19 59.54 -39.62
C ILE A 2 13.36 60.36 -39.08
N LYS A 3 13.09 61.54 -38.51
CA LYS A 3 14.06 62.34 -37.74
C LYS A 3 13.91 62.02 -36.24
N LYS A 4 15.02 61.78 -35.55
CA LYS A 4 15.15 61.57 -34.09
C LYS A 4 15.74 62.81 -33.40
N ARG A 5 15.23 63.17 -32.20
CA ARG A 5 15.90 63.94 -31.11
C ARG A 5 14.97 63.98 -29.85
N PRO A 6 15.38 64.39 -28.63
CA PRO A 6 16.36 63.81 -27.67
C PRO A 6 15.86 63.81 -26.18
N GLU A 7 16.04 62.76 -25.35
CA GLU A 7 15.68 62.82 -23.90
C GLU A 7 16.60 62.01 -22.96
N LYS A 8 17.89 61.86 -23.31
CA LYS A 8 18.76 60.86 -22.66
C LYS A 8 19.62 61.35 -21.47
N GLN A 9 19.47 62.57 -20.95
CA GLN A 9 20.41 63.09 -19.94
C GLN A 9 19.81 63.62 -18.62
N GLN A 10 18.49 63.75 -18.46
CA GLN A 10 17.91 64.30 -17.22
C GLN A 10 17.28 63.25 -16.28
N LYS A 11 17.22 61.98 -16.71
CA LYS A 11 16.59 60.89 -15.94
C LYS A 11 17.58 60.10 -15.05
N SER A 12 18.89 60.28 -15.22
CA SER A 12 19.90 59.46 -14.53
C SER A 12 20.34 59.97 -13.15
N GLU A 13 20.12 61.24 -12.82
CA GLU A 13 20.50 61.80 -11.52
C GLU A 13 19.40 61.58 -10.46
N ASN A 14 18.12 61.67 -10.85
CA ASN A 14 16.98 61.46 -9.96
C ASN A 14 16.82 60.00 -9.46
N ILE A 15 17.48 59.03 -10.09
CA ILE A 15 17.41 57.61 -9.68
C ILE A 15 18.40 57.33 -8.55
N LYS A 16 19.51 58.08 -8.43
CA LYS A 16 20.57 57.76 -7.45
C LYS A 16 20.20 58.19 -6.02
N GLU A 17 19.51 59.31 -5.84
CA GLU A 17 19.08 59.77 -4.50
C GLU A 17 17.98 58.89 -3.90
N VAL A 18 17.05 58.40 -4.73
CA VAL A 18 15.94 57.52 -4.28
C VAL A 18 16.46 56.16 -3.80
N VAL A 19 17.54 55.65 -4.40
CA VAL A 19 18.16 54.38 -4.02
C VAL A 19 18.92 54.50 -2.68
N GLN A 20 19.45 55.68 -2.36
CA GLN A 20 20.21 55.88 -1.12
C GLN A 20 19.32 56.07 0.10
N GLN A 21 18.17 56.76 -0.05
CA GLN A 21 17.20 56.94 1.05
C GLN A 21 16.47 55.62 1.41
N SER A 22 16.12 54.80 0.42
CA SER A 22 15.43 53.51 0.66
C SER A 22 16.29 52.45 1.35
N GLN A 23 17.62 52.50 1.18
CA GLN A 23 18.54 51.59 1.87
C GLN A 23 18.71 51.93 3.36
N ILE A 24 18.68 53.22 3.73
CA ILE A 24 18.86 53.68 5.11
C ILE A 24 17.64 53.33 5.99
N GLU A 25 16.42 53.49 5.46
CA GLU A 25 15.17 53.10 6.15
C GLU A 25 15.09 51.59 6.44
N THR A 26 15.72 50.77 5.59
CA THR A 26 15.72 49.30 5.73
C THR A 26 16.64 48.85 6.88
N VAL A 27 17.80 49.48 7.04
CA VAL A 27 18.76 49.13 8.11
C VAL A 27 18.24 49.55 9.50
N PHE A 28 17.64 50.74 9.60
CA PHE A 28 17.11 51.27 10.87
C PHE A 28 15.94 50.43 11.42
N ASN A 29 15.13 49.83 10.54
CA ASN A 29 14.06 48.91 10.94
C ASN A 29 14.60 47.53 11.36
N GLN A 30 15.75 47.09 10.82
CA GLN A 30 16.34 45.80 11.17
C GLN A 30 16.96 45.80 12.58
N GLU A 31 17.65 46.86 12.96
CA GLU A 31 18.23 46.99 14.32
C GLU A 31 17.15 47.08 15.41
N LYS A 32 16.01 47.74 15.11
CA LYS A 32 14.87 47.84 16.03
C LYS A 32 14.16 46.50 16.26
N ILE A 33 14.13 45.62 15.27
CA ILE A 33 13.55 44.28 15.38
C ILE A 33 14.44 43.37 16.25
N ILE A 34 15.77 43.44 16.08
CA ILE A 34 16.73 42.59 16.80
C ILE A 34 16.70 42.88 18.30
N ALA A 35 16.69 44.17 18.70
CA ALA A 35 16.62 44.57 20.10
C ALA A 35 15.32 44.12 20.80
N ASN A 36 14.22 43.97 20.05
CA ASN A 36 12.93 43.53 20.59
C ASN A 36 12.79 41.99 20.65
N CYS A 37 13.59 41.26 19.88
CA CYS A 37 13.64 39.79 19.91
C CYS A 37 14.43 39.26 21.12
N GLU A 38 15.51 39.93 21.52
CA GLU A 38 16.37 39.47 22.62
C GLU A 38 15.69 39.55 23.99
N GLN A 39 14.76 40.50 24.17
CA GLN A 39 14.02 40.65 25.43
C GLN A 39 12.88 39.64 25.60
N ASN A 40 12.47 38.93 24.54
CA ASN A 40 11.40 37.92 24.60
C ASN A 40 11.89 36.49 24.84
N LEU A 41 13.20 36.20 24.73
CA LEU A 41 13.73 34.85 24.97
C LEU A 41 13.92 34.51 26.45
N ASN A 42 14.04 35.49 27.34
CA ASN A 42 14.41 35.26 28.73
C ASN A 42 13.25 34.91 29.69
N ASN A 43 12.00 34.93 29.21
CA ASN A 43 10.80 34.65 30.03
C ASN A 43 10.12 33.29 29.76
N VAL A 44 10.70 32.44 28.90
CA VAL A 44 10.17 31.09 28.59
C VAL A 44 11.03 30.01 29.24
N THR A 45 11.52 30.27 30.45
CA THR A 45 12.24 29.27 31.27
C THR A 45 11.42 28.81 32.47
N ASN A 46 10.10 28.96 32.41
CA ASN A 46 9.21 28.13 33.22
C ASN A 46 8.97 26.85 32.44
N LYS A 47 9.79 25.85 32.77
CA LYS A 47 9.66 24.45 32.36
C LYS A 47 8.22 23.97 32.62
N THR A 48 7.33 24.18 31.65
CA THR A 48 6.08 23.44 31.55
C THR A 48 6.48 22.02 31.21
N ALA A 49 6.48 21.15 32.23
CA ALA A 49 6.62 19.72 32.04
C ALA A 49 5.72 19.32 30.86
N SER A 50 6.30 18.66 29.88
CA SER A 50 5.55 18.20 28.73
C SER A 50 4.44 17.31 29.27
N ILE A 51 3.21 17.47 28.78
CA ILE A 51 2.12 16.58 29.21
C ILE A 51 2.48 15.10 28.97
N LEU A 52 3.38 14.85 28.00
CA LEU A 52 3.96 13.55 27.67
C LEU A 52 4.87 12.98 28.76
N ASP A 53 5.39 13.79 29.69
CA ASP A 53 6.23 13.35 30.80
C ASP A 53 5.45 12.47 31.81
N LYS A 54 4.12 12.45 31.71
CA LYS A 54 3.23 11.61 32.53
C LYS A 54 2.85 10.28 31.87
N PHE A 55 3.32 10.01 30.66
CA PHE A 55 2.95 8.83 29.88
C PHE A 55 4.09 7.82 29.84
N GLU A 56 3.80 6.56 30.17
CA GLU A 56 4.75 5.47 29.99
C GLU A 56 4.76 5.00 28.53
N ASN A 57 5.96 4.75 28.00
CA ASN A 57 6.12 4.20 26.66
C ASN A 57 5.47 2.81 26.56
N CYS A 58 4.75 2.58 25.46
CA CYS A 58 4.16 1.28 25.17
C CYS A 58 5.26 0.21 25.03
N LYS A 59 5.22 -0.82 25.88
CA LYS A 59 6.16 -1.94 25.87
C LYS A 59 5.95 -2.91 24.69
N SER A 60 4.84 -2.74 23.95
CA SER A 60 4.48 -3.62 22.84
C SER A 60 5.27 -3.27 21.59
N ILE A 61 6.02 -4.24 21.08
CA ILE A 61 6.71 -4.12 19.80
C ILE A 61 5.77 -4.60 18.70
N GLY A 62 5.46 -3.74 17.74
CA GLY A 62 4.74 -4.12 16.52
C GLY A 62 5.59 -5.05 15.67
N LYS A 63 5.42 -6.36 15.81
CA LYS A 63 6.07 -7.34 14.93
C LYS A 63 5.28 -7.42 13.62
N SER A 64 5.84 -6.91 12.53
CA SER A 64 5.38 -7.33 11.21
C SER A 64 5.75 -8.79 11.03
N ARG A 65 4.78 -9.65 10.72
CA ARG A 65 5.10 -10.99 10.22
C ARG A 65 5.77 -10.81 8.86
N ASP A 66 7.01 -11.25 8.74
CA ASP A 66 7.63 -11.41 7.44
C ASP A 66 6.73 -12.28 6.57
N ILE A 67 6.32 -11.76 5.42
CA ILE A 67 5.82 -12.61 4.34
C ILE A 67 7.08 -13.29 3.81
N GLY A 68 7.46 -14.41 4.45
CA GLY A 68 8.65 -15.16 4.08
C GLY A 68 8.69 -15.45 2.58
N LYS A 69 9.92 -15.64 2.05
CA LYS A 69 10.18 -16.19 0.71
C LYS A 69 9.47 -17.55 0.58
N GLY A 70 8.20 -17.54 0.19
CA GLY A 70 7.31 -18.69 0.28
C GLY A 70 5.86 -18.26 0.52
N ALA A 71 5.34 -17.34 -0.30
CA ALA A 71 3.93 -16.99 -0.23
C ALA A 71 3.09 -18.22 -0.61
N ALA A 72 2.12 -18.58 0.23
CA ALA A 72 1.22 -19.69 -0.04
C ALA A 72 0.56 -19.52 -1.42
N ALA A 73 0.57 -20.59 -2.21
CA ALA A 73 -0.07 -20.67 -3.52
C ALA A 73 -1.60 -20.56 -3.38
N LEU A 74 -2.16 -21.25 -2.39
CA LEU A 74 -3.56 -21.18 -2.03
C LEU A 74 -3.70 -21.18 -0.51
N SER A 75 -4.63 -20.42 0.03
CA SER A 75 -4.97 -20.47 1.45
C SER A 75 -6.47 -20.53 1.64
N LEU A 76 -6.90 -21.50 2.42
CA LEU A 76 -8.27 -21.69 2.84
C LEU A 76 -8.44 -21.05 4.21
N VAL A 77 -9.42 -20.18 4.39
CA VAL A 77 -9.75 -19.57 5.68
C VAL A 77 -11.19 -19.93 6.03
N ASN A 78 -11.35 -20.50 7.21
CA ASN A 78 -12.64 -20.76 7.83
C ASN A 78 -12.59 -20.16 9.24
N SER A 79 -13.24 -19.01 9.41
CA SER A 79 -13.24 -18.26 10.66
C SER A 79 -14.64 -17.71 10.92
N LYS A 80 -14.93 -17.36 12.18
CA LYS A 80 -16.18 -16.68 12.55
C LYS A 80 -16.40 -15.39 11.75
N ASN A 81 -15.31 -14.73 11.32
CA ASN A 81 -15.34 -13.47 10.58
C ASN A 81 -15.48 -13.66 9.06
N GLY A 82 -15.68 -14.89 8.60
CA GLY A 82 -15.94 -15.21 7.20
C GLY A 82 -15.09 -16.36 6.66
N MET A 83 -15.58 -16.93 5.56
CA MET A 83 -14.98 -18.04 4.83
C MET A 83 -14.47 -17.54 3.48
N ARG A 84 -13.22 -17.90 3.12
CA ARG A 84 -12.61 -17.46 1.87
C ARG A 84 -11.51 -18.38 1.39
N VAL A 85 -11.33 -18.42 0.07
CA VAL A 85 -10.15 -18.96 -0.60
C VAL A 85 -9.30 -17.80 -1.07
N THR A 86 -8.00 -17.83 -0.76
CA THR A 86 -7.03 -16.81 -1.20
C THR A 86 -6.01 -17.45 -2.12
N LEU A 87 -5.86 -16.92 -3.33
CA LEU A 87 -4.78 -17.27 -4.24
C LEU A 87 -3.57 -16.37 -3.98
N GLY A 88 -2.40 -16.98 -3.98
CA GLY A 88 -1.14 -16.27 -3.96
C GLY A 88 -1.03 -15.33 -5.17
N ALA A 89 -0.38 -14.19 -4.97
CA ALA A 89 -0.16 -13.19 -6.00
C ALA A 89 0.50 -13.78 -7.26
N GLU A 90 1.47 -14.67 -7.06
CA GLU A 90 2.18 -15.34 -8.14
C GLU A 90 1.27 -16.31 -8.91
N VAL A 91 0.46 -17.10 -8.21
CA VAL A 91 -0.51 -18.00 -8.84
C VAL A 91 -1.48 -17.20 -9.70
N TYR A 92 -2.08 -16.16 -9.12
CA TYR A 92 -3.05 -15.31 -9.83
C TYR A 92 -2.42 -14.61 -11.04
N ARG A 93 -1.18 -14.11 -10.91
CA ARG A 93 -0.43 -13.51 -12.01
C ARG A 93 -0.16 -14.51 -13.14
N ARG A 94 0.31 -15.71 -12.80
CA ARG A 94 0.68 -16.75 -13.78
C ARG A 94 -0.52 -17.30 -14.55
N ILE A 95 -1.72 -17.32 -13.96
CA ILE A 95 -2.96 -17.64 -14.70
C ILE A 95 -3.52 -16.45 -15.50
N ASN A 96 -2.71 -15.42 -15.74
CA ASN A 96 -3.05 -14.18 -16.46
C ASN A 96 -4.09 -13.29 -15.78
N SER A 97 -4.17 -13.31 -14.45
CA SER A 97 -5.00 -12.39 -13.63
C SER A 97 -6.43 -12.19 -14.16
N PRO A 98 -7.21 -13.26 -14.37
CA PRO A 98 -8.51 -13.15 -15.00
C PRO A 98 -9.55 -12.51 -14.07
N ASP A 99 -10.55 -11.85 -14.67
CA ASP A 99 -11.68 -11.22 -13.97
C ASP A 99 -12.60 -12.24 -13.28
N LYS A 100 -12.64 -13.46 -13.82
CA LYS A 100 -13.32 -14.62 -13.27
C LYS A 100 -12.37 -15.81 -13.27
N ILE A 101 -12.52 -16.66 -12.25
CA ILE A 101 -11.77 -17.90 -12.12
C ILE A 101 -12.71 -19.07 -11.98
N GLN A 102 -12.27 -20.19 -12.50
CA GLN A 102 -12.88 -21.49 -12.31
C GLN A 102 -11.96 -22.34 -11.46
N ILE A 103 -12.60 -23.23 -10.70
CA ILE A 103 -11.93 -24.15 -9.81
C ILE A 103 -12.46 -25.54 -10.14
N ALA A 104 -11.54 -26.50 -10.21
CA ALA A 104 -11.85 -27.91 -10.31
C ALA A 104 -10.98 -28.69 -9.32
N PHE A 105 -11.36 -29.95 -9.07
CA PHE A 105 -10.75 -30.77 -8.03
C PHE A 105 -10.38 -32.15 -8.56
N SER A 106 -9.20 -32.64 -8.19
CA SER A 106 -8.81 -34.04 -8.35
C SER A 106 -8.84 -34.76 -6.99
N ALA A 107 -8.18 -35.91 -6.87
CA ALA A 107 -8.03 -36.63 -5.60
C ALA A 107 -7.18 -35.85 -4.57
N ASP A 108 -6.18 -35.10 -5.05
CA ASP A 108 -5.12 -34.51 -4.22
C ASP A 108 -4.70 -33.11 -4.66
N GLU A 109 -5.30 -32.55 -5.72
CA GLU A 109 -4.96 -31.24 -6.27
C GLU A 109 -6.20 -30.37 -6.53
N ILE A 110 -6.03 -29.07 -6.38
CA ILE A 110 -7.00 -28.05 -6.76
C ILE A 110 -6.49 -27.37 -8.03
N ALA A 111 -7.27 -27.43 -9.10
CA ALA A 111 -6.99 -26.73 -10.34
C ALA A 111 -7.65 -25.34 -10.33
N VAL A 112 -6.91 -24.31 -10.74
CA VAL A 112 -7.38 -22.92 -10.84
C VAL A 112 -7.02 -22.37 -12.22
N PHE A 113 -8.02 -21.84 -12.93
CA PHE A 113 -7.88 -21.40 -14.32
C PHE A 113 -8.91 -20.34 -14.69
N LYS A 114 -8.72 -19.67 -15.86
CA LYS A 114 -9.63 -18.61 -16.34
C LYS A 114 -10.98 -19.15 -16.78
N SER A 115 -10.98 -20.11 -17.69
CA SER A 115 -12.18 -20.71 -18.27
C SER A 115 -11.81 -22.02 -18.96
N LEU A 116 -12.57 -23.09 -18.76
CA LEU A 116 -12.55 -24.29 -19.58
C LEU A 116 -13.97 -24.58 -20.09
N PRO A 117 -14.14 -25.13 -21.30
CA PRO A 117 -15.47 -25.33 -21.91
C PRO A 117 -16.44 -26.14 -21.05
N GLU A 118 -15.92 -27.07 -20.27
CA GLU A 118 -16.72 -28.03 -19.49
C GLU A 118 -17.22 -27.47 -18.16
N ASN A 119 -16.59 -26.41 -17.64
CA ASN A 119 -16.98 -25.81 -16.36
C ASN A 119 -17.80 -24.54 -16.60
N LYS A 120 -18.96 -24.43 -15.95
CA LYS A 120 -19.83 -23.24 -16.01
C LYS A 120 -19.84 -22.43 -14.71
N ASN A 121 -19.20 -22.94 -13.66
CA ASN A 121 -19.13 -22.24 -12.38
C ASN A 121 -17.96 -21.26 -12.37
N TYR A 122 -18.22 -20.01 -11.99
CA TYR A 122 -17.25 -18.93 -12.00
C TYR A 122 -17.28 -18.17 -10.67
N PHE A 123 -16.09 -17.89 -10.15
CA PHE A 123 -15.89 -17.02 -9.01
C PHE A 123 -15.28 -15.70 -9.46
N ARG A 124 -15.75 -14.58 -8.92
CA ARG A 124 -15.14 -13.27 -9.11
C ARG A 124 -14.22 -12.97 -7.93
N PRO A 125 -12.89 -13.01 -8.10
CA PRO A 125 -11.99 -12.70 -7.00
C PRO A 125 -11.94 -11.20 -6.72
N ARG A 126 -11.90 -10.84 -5.43
CA ARG A 126 -11.54 -9.50 -4.98
C ARG A 126 -10.04 -9.40 -4.85
N ILE A 127 -9.44 -8.39 -5.49
CA ILE A 127 -8.00 -8.14 -5.39
C ILE A 127 -7.71 -7.28 -4.16
N THR A 128 -6.73 -7.67 -3.35
CA THR A 128 -6.37 -6.93 -2.14
C THR A 128 -4.87 -6.84 -1.89
N GLY A 129 -4.49 -5.79 -1.16
CA GLY A 129 -3.14 -5.53 -0.70
C GLY A 129 -2.17 -5.07 -1.80
N LYS A 130 -0.99 -4.61 -1.38
CA LYS A 130 0.09 -4.17 -2.29
C LYS A 130 0.57 -5.28 -3.22
N VAL A 131 0.54 -6.52 -2.72
CA VAL A 131 0.96 -7.73 -3.45
C VAL A 131 -0.10 -8.27 -4.40
N LYS A 132 -1.30 -7.66 -4.52
CA LYS A 132 -2.38 -8.08 -5.43
C LYS A 132 -2.76 -9.57 -5.30
N LYS A 133 -3.10 -10.00 -4.08
CA LYS A 133 -3.68 -11.35 -3.86
C LYS A 133 -5.14 -11.37 -4.33
N ALA A 134 -5.58 -12.50 -4.87
CA ALA A 134 -6.97 -12.73 -5.26
C ALA A 134 -7.73 -13.48 -4.16
N ILE A 135 -8.85 -12.93 -3.71
CA ILE A 135 -9.68 -13.50 -2.63
C ILE A 135 -11.07 -13.84 -3.16
N ILE A 136 -11.49 -15.08 -2.96
CA ILE A 136 -12.83 -15.56 -3.24
C ILE A 136 -13.57 -15.68 -1.90
N TYR A 137 -14.64 -14.92 -1.74
CA TYR A 137 -15.54 -15.04 -0.60
C TYR A 137 -16.68 -15.99 -0.96
N SER A 138 -16.57 -17.25 -0.55
CA SER A 138 -17.62 -18.26 -0.78
C SER A 138 -17.54 -19.31 0.32
N ALA A 139 -18.58 -19.38 1.16
CA ALA A 139 -18.69 -20.40 2.19
C ALA A 139 -18.82 -21.80 1.59
N ASP A 140 -19.58 -21.94 0.51
CA ASP A 140 -19.83 -23.23 -0.15
C ASP A 140 -18.55 -23.78 -0.76
N LEU A 141 -17.77 -22.95 -1.46
CA LEU A 141 -16.46 -23.37 -1.98
C LEU A 141 -15.52 -23.82 -0.86
N VAL A 142 -15.51 -23.10 0.27
CA VAL A 142 -14.68 -23.50 1.40
C VAL A 142 -15.14 -24.84 1.96
N ARG A 143 -16.45 -25.04 2.18
CA ARG A 143 -17.02 -26.31 2.66
C ARG A 143 -16.76 -27.47 1.70
N GLU A 144 -16.86 -27.22 0.40
CA GLU A 144 -16.58 -28.22 -0.63
C GLU A 144 -15.12 -28.68 -0.56
N ILE A 145 -14.18 -27.74 -0.46
CA ILE A 145 -12.76 -28.05 -0.30
C ILE A 145 -12.51 -28.79 1.02
N THR A 146 -13.10 -28.35 2.14
CA THR A 146 -12.89 -29.02 3.43
C THR A 146 -13.41 -30.44 3.42
N ASN A 147 -14.62 -30.64 2.90
CA ASN A 147 -15.26 -31.96 2.85
C ASN A 147 -14.51 -32.90 1.92
N LYS A 148 -14.10 -32.43 0.73
CA LYS A 148 -13.41 -33.26 -0.25
C LYS A 148 -12.06 -33.76 0.25
N TYR A 149 -11.32 -32.93 0.98
CA TYR A 149 -9.96 -33.27 1.41
C TYR A 149 -9.84 -33.67 2.88
N GLY A 150 -10.94 -33.66 3.64
CA GLY A 150 -10.96 -34.00 5.07
C GLY A 150 -10.20 -32.98 5.94
N LEU A 151 -10.38 -31.69 5.66
CA LEU A 151 -9.68 -30.61 6.38
C LEU A 151 -10.49 -30.13 7.59
N GLU A 152 -10.02 -30.45 8.78
CA GLU A 152 -10.68 -30.06 10.04
C GLU A 152 -10.15 -28.74 10.60
N PHE A 153 -11.03 -27.85 11.07
CA PHE A 153 -10.69 -26.51 11.58
C PHE A 153 -10.79 -26.38 13.11
N ASN A 154 -10.78 -27.50 13.84
CA ASN A 154 -11.02 -27.52 15.29
C ASN A 154 -10.06 -26.60 16.09
N ASN A 155 -8.78 -26.58 15.70
CA ASN A 155 -7.73 -25.81 16.39
C ASN A 155 -7.04 -24.79 15.49
N ARG A 156 -7.62 -24.45 14.34
CA ARG A 156 -7.03 -23.50 13.39
C ARG A 156 -8.08 -22.83 12.53
N VAL A 157 -7.77 -21.63 12.05
CA VAL A 157 -8.66 -20.84 11.19
C VAL A 157 -8.28 -20.88 9.71
N SER A 158 -7.14 -21.51 9.38
CA SER A 158 -6.66 -21.55 8.00
C SER A 158 -5.75 -22.73 7.68
N TYR A 159 -5.79 -23.16 6.42
CA TYR A 159 -4.79 -24.02 5.77
C TYR A 159 -4.11 -23.25 4.65
N SER A 160 -2.80 -23.41 4.51
CA SER A 160 -2.01 -22.80 3.44
C SER A 160 -1.26 -23.89 2.69
N PHE A 161 -1.44 -23.91 1.37
CA PHE A 161 -0.81 -24.83 0.43
C PHE A 161 0.26 -24.07 -0.35
N TYR A 162 1.43 -24.67 -0.48
CA TYR A 162 2.62 -24.02 -1.04
C TYR A 162 3.07 -24.65 -2.36
N ASP A 163 2.83 -25.95 -2.52
CA ASP A 163 3.21 -26.70 -3.70
C ASP A 163 2.21 -26.44 -4.84
N VAL A 164 2.73 -25.86 -5.91
CA VAL A 164 1.97 -25.52 -7.12
C VAL A 164 2.81 -25.80 -8.36
N ARG A 165 2.20 -26.50 -9.30
CA ARG A 165 2.72 -26.69 -10.66
C ARG A 165 1.78 -26.03 -11.67
N TYR A 166 2.31 -25.76 -12.86
CA TYR A 166 1.56 -25.11 -13.92
C TYR A 166 1.56 -25.97 -15.17
N ILE A 167 0.39 -26.11 -15.79
CA ILE A 167 0.24 -26.73 -17.11
C ILE A 167 -0.42 -25.75 -18.06
N THR A 168 -0.34 -26.03 -19.36
CA THR A 168 -1.05 -25.24 -20.37
C THR A 168 -1.85 -26.19 -21.25
N GLU A 169 -3.15 -25.95 -21.32
CA GLU A 169 -4.09 -26.71 -22.16
C GLU A 169 -4.91 -25.71 -22.98
N ASN A 170 -5.01 -25.92 -24.29
CA ASN A 170 -5.75 -25.03 -25.21
C ASN A 170 -5.35 -23.54 -25.09
N GLY A 171 -4.07 -23.27 -24.81
CA GLY A 171 -3.56 -21.90 -24.60
C GLY A 171 -3.92 -21.28 -23.25
N ILE A 172 -4.48 -22.06 -22.33
CA ILE A 172 -4.93 -21.61 -21.01
C ILE A 172 -3.97 -22.14 -19.96
N THR A 173 -3.36 -21.23 -19.20
CA THR A 173 -2.50 -21.59 -18.07
C THR A 173 -3.34 -22.01 -16.89
N ILE A 174 -3.08 -23.22 -16.39
CA ILE A 174 -3.78 -23.83 -15.27
C ILE A 174 -2.79 -23.98 -14.12
N ALA A 175 -3.15 -23.50 -12.93
CA ALA A 175 -2.40 -23.74 -11.71
C ALA A 175 -2.96 -24.96 -10.99
N LEU A 176 -2.11 -25.93 -10.67
CA LEU A 176 -2.46 -27.15 -9.96
C LEU A 176 -1.79 -27.10 -8.58
N VAL A 177 -2.60 -26.91 -7.54
CA VAL A 177 -2.14 -26.75 -6.17
C VAL A 177 -2.32 -28.06 -5.41
N LYS A 178 -1.22 -28.61 -4.87
CA LYS A 178 -1.24 -29.87 -4.13
C LYS A 178 -1.80 -29.68 -2.71
N VAL A 179 -2.74 -30.55 -2.33
CA VAL A 179 -3.44 -30.49 -1.03
C VAL A 179 -2.95 -31.56 -0.06
N LYS A 180 -2.60 -32.76 -0.56
CA LYS A 180 -2.02 -33.87 0.23
C LYS A 180 -0.61 -34.19 -0.27
N LYS A 181 0.30 -34.52 0.64
CA LYS A 181 1.62 -35.06 0.27
C LYS A 181 1.48 -36.50 -0.19
#